data_AF-A0A9E4SH77-F1
#
_entry.id   AF-A0A9E4SH77-F1
#
_cell.length_a   1.000
_cell.length_b   1.000
_cell.length_c   1.000
_cell.angle_alpha   90.00
_cell.angle_beta   90.00
_cell.angle_gamma   90.00
#
_symmetry.space_group_name_H-M   'P 1'
#
loop_
_entity.id
_entity.type
_entity.pdbx_description
1 polymer ?
#
loop_
_entity_poly.entity_id
_entity_poly.type
_entity_poly.pdbx_seq_one_letter_code
_entity_poly.pdbx_strand_id
1 'polypeptide(L)'
;MAEPIEAFVKSMFAEAREELRRQDSGFIATVDAAMRLANGPLQFDARKIKPTKSLPVEWVAVLESCTDVTMQVHALEGSVDALEPEFYEDLDADRAGRLIYHNITSWVHHAWALATKVDVLIAKVCDLPLAPEKTALAVKYKLERTYRNRIETEVKAVMEPTRTPLTHGAGGVGLMARGVTEIGGWEGTVAAGILPSFFLDGGYIQDVSNARHWLARRKSHTKGLLARIGTILGDFEQDREAIKA
;
A
#
# COMPACT_ATOMS: atom_id res chain seq x y z
N MET A 1 -3.69 8.51 -11.73
CA MET A 1 -4.18 8.44 -10.35
C MET A 1 -5.52 7.76 -10.29
N ALA A 2 -5.75 6.97 -9.25
CA ALA A 2 -7.05 6.43 -8.90
C ALA A 2 -7.87 7.49 -8.16
N GLU A 3 -8.49 8.37 -8.96
CA GLU A 3 -9.32 9.50 -8.51
C GLU A 3 -10.27 9.16 -7.34
N PRO A 4 -10.91 7.98 -7.26
CA PRO A 4 -11.83 7.67 -6.15
C PRO A 4 -11.15 7.55 -4.78
N ILE A 5 -9.94 6.97 -4.73
CA ILE A 5 -9.19 6.83 -3.46
C ILE A 5 -8.77 8.23 -2.98
N GLU A 6 -8.24 9.03 -3.90
CA GLU A 6 -7.78 10.38 -3.59
C GLU A 6 -8.92 11.29 -3.15
N ALA A 7 -10.09 11.21 -3.79
CA ALA A 7 -11.28 11.95 -3.42
C ALA A 7 -11.72 11.63 -1.99
N PHE A 8 -11.87 10.35 -1.67
CA PHE A 8 -12.24 9.89 -0.32
C PHE A 8 -11.22 10.34 0.73
N VAL A 9 -9.93 10.11 0.48
CA VAL A 9 -8.87 10.48 1.43
C VAL A 9 -8.81 11.99 1.65
N LYS A 10 -8.96 12.81 0.59
CA LYS A 10 -9.01 14.27 0.70
C LYS A 10 -10.24 14.73 1.47
N SER A 11 -11.40 14.13 1.23
CA SER A 11 -12.65 14.40 1.95
C SER A 11 -12.46 14.16 3.45
N MET A 12 -11.98 12.97 3.83
CA MET A 12 -11.78 12.60 5.24
C MET A 12 -10.68 13.42 5.92
N PHE A 13 -9.59 13.71 5.20
CA PHE A 13 -8.53 14.57 5.71
C PHE A 13 -9.04 15.99 5.96
N ALA A 14 -9.88 16.54 5.07
CA ALA A 14 -10.47 17.86 5.23
C ALA A 14 -11.42 17.93 6.43
N GLU A 15 -12.27 16.92 6.61
CA GLU A 15 -13.18 16.83 7.77
C GLU A 15 -12.39 16.75 9.09
N ALA A 16 -11.37 15.87 9.16
CA ALA A 16 -10.50 15.76 10.33
C ALA A 16 -9.74 17.05 10.63
N ARG A 17 -9.21 17.70 9.59
CA ARG A 17 -8.49 18.98 9.71
C ARG A 17 -9.39 20.08 10.26
N GLU A 18 -10.65 20.14 9.82
CA GLU A 18 -11.59 21.15 10.31
C GLU A 18 -11.98 20.91 11.78
N GLU A 19 -12.26 19.65 12.16
CA GLU A 19 -12.63 19.34 13.53
C GLU A 19 -11.48 19.56 14.52
N LEU A 20 -10.26 19.19 14.14
CA LEU A 20 -9.07 19.43 14.96
C LEU A 20 -8.71 20.92 15.02
N ARG A 21 -8.92 21.69 13.94
CA ARG A 21 -8.65 23.14 13.91
C ARG A 21 -9.50 23.90 14.93
N ARG A 22 -10.75 23.48 15.15
CA ARG A 22 -11.65 24.10 16.15
C ARG A 22 -11.10 24.01 17.57
N GLN A 23 -10.23 23.04 17.85
CA GLN A 23 -9.69 22.77 19.17
C GLN A 23 -8.23 23.22 19.33
N ASP A 24 -7.40 22.99 18.30
CA ASP A 24 -6.00 23.43 18.25
C ASP A 24 -5.60 23.85 16.83
N SER A 25 -5.80 25.14 16.54
CA SER A 25 -5.40 25.74 15.26
C SER A 25 -3.88 25.77 15.05
N GLY A 26 -3.08 25.75 16.13
CA GLY A 26 -1.63 25.73 16.07
C GLY A 26 -1.09 24.38 15.62
N PHE A 27 -1.70 23.29 16.10
CA PHE A 27 -1.43 21.94 15.61
C PHE A 27 -1.69 21.84 14.09
N ILE A 28 -2.86 22.30 13.62
CA ILE A 28 -3.19 22.28 12.19
C ILE A 28 -2.26 23.19 11.36
N ALA A 29 -1.84 24.33 11.88
CA ALA A 29 -0.85 25.17 11.19
C ALA A 29 0.49 24.43 10.98
N THR A 30 0.88 23.58 11.94
CA THR A 30 2.09 22.75 11.84
C THR A 30 1.92 21.63 10.80
N VAL A 31 0.74 20.99 10.78
CA VAL A 31 0.36 20.01 9.75
C VAL A 31 0.42 20.64 8.36
N ASP A 32 -0.17 21.84 8.20
CA ASP A 32 -0.16 22.58 6.93
C ASP A 32 1.26 22.97 6.50
N ALA A 33 2.12 23.34 7.44
CA ALA A 33 3.53 23.63 7.15
C ALA A 33 4.27 22.37 6.67
N ALA A 34 4.06 21.22 7.32
CA ALA A 34 4.64 19.96 6.89
C ALA A 34 4.14 19.54 5.49
N MET A 35 2.86 19.74 5.19
CA MET A 35 2.30 19.50 3.86
C MET A 35 2.97 20.35 2.77
N ARG A 36 3.27 21.62 3.06
CA ARG A 36 3.95 22.52 2.10
C ARG A 36 5.41 22.15 1.86
N LEU A 37 6.05 21.52 2.84
CA LEU A 37 7.44 21.05 2.73
C LEU A 37 7.55 19.69 2.03
N ALA A 38 6.46 18.94 1.93
CA ALA A 38 6.42 17.66 1.26
C ALA A 38 6.43 17.81 -0.28
N ASN A 39 6.94 16.79 -0.98
CA ASN A 39 6.98 16.74 -2.45
C ASN A 39 5.60 16.46 -3.10
N GLY A 40 4.51 16.53 -2.33
CA GLY A 40 3.15 16.30 -2.81
C GLY A 40 2.11 16.42 -1.68
N PRO A 41 0.82 16.54 -2.03
CA PRO A 41 -0.26 16.62 -1.05
C PRO A 41 -0.28 15.35 -0.20
N LEU A 42 -0.30 15.51 1.13
CA LEU A 42 -0.35 14.40 2.10
C LEU A 42 0.85 13.43 2.07
N GLN A 43 1.96 13.79 1.42
CA GLN A 43 3.20 13.00 1.42
C GLN A 43 4.10 13.32 2.62
N PHE A 44 3.55 13.23 3.83
CA PHE A 44 4.29 13.47 5.07
C PHE A 44 3.81 12.53 6.16
N ASP A 45 4.69 12.20 7.10
CA ASP A 45 4.33 11.37 8.25
C ASP A 45 3.72 12.24 9.35
N ALA A 46 2.38 12.28 9.40
CA ALA A 46 1.64 13.05 10.39
C ALA A 46 1.95 12.64 11.84
N ARG A 47 2.42 11.41 12.09
CA ARG A 47 2.75 10.94 13.45
C ARG A 47 3.89 11.69 14.09
N LYS A 48 4.75 12.31 13.26
CA LYS A 48 5.87 13.14 13.71
C LYS A 48 5.41 14.51 14.22
N ILE A 49 4.18 14.91 13.93
CA ILE A 49 3.59 16.14 14.38
C ILE A 49 2.75 15.80 15.61
N LYS A 50 3.21 16.19 16.80
CA LYS A 50 2.50 15.91 18.04
C LYS A 50 1.61 17.10 18.43
N PRO A 51 0.36 16.85 18.83
CA PRO A 51 -0.47 17.91 19.36
C PRO A 51 0.10 18.37 20.71
N THR A 52 0.08 19.69 20.91
CA THR A 52 0.51 20.31 22.17
C THR A 52 -0.56 20.25 23.26
N LYS A 53 -1.81 19.99 22.86
CA LYS A 53 -2.98 19.86 23.74
C LYS A 53 -3.60 18.47 23.59
N SER A 54 -4.44 18.09 24.55
CA SER A 54 -5.28 16.91 24.41
C SER A 54 -6.28 17.13 23.27
N LEU A 55 -6.13 16.39 22.17
CA LEU A 55 -7.03 16.41 21.03
C LEU A 55 -7.83 15.10 20.96
N PRO A 56 -8.99 15.09 20.27
CA PRO A 56 -9.76 13.87 20.04
C PRO A 56 -8.90 12.86 19.28
N VAL A 57 -8.64 11.72 19.91
CA VAL A 57 -7.71 10.71 19.42
C VAL A 57 -8.19 10.13 18.09
N GLU A 58 -9.50 10.02 17.93
CA GLU A 58 -10.16 9.46 16.75
C GLU A 58 -9.88 10.32 15.51
N TRP A 59 -10.02 11.64 15.62
CA TRP A 59 -9.77 12.56 14.51
C TRP A 59 -8.28 12.67 14.15
N VAL A 60 -7.38 12.62 15.14
CA VAL A 60 -5.94 12.54 14.88
C VAL A 60 -5.60 11.23 14.15
N ALA A 61 -6.18 10.11 14.57
CA ALA A 61 -5.95 8.82 13.93
C ALA A 61 -6.47 8.75 12.48
N VAL A 62 -7.60 9.40 12.18
CA VAL A 62 -8.10 9.53 10.79
C VAL A 62 -7.12 10.35 9.95
N LEU A 63 -6.67 11.50 10.46
CA LEU A 63 -5.69 12.35 9.78
C LEU A 63 -4.39 11.58 9.45
N GLU A 64 -3.84 10.86 10.43
CA GLU A 64 -2.65 10.01 10.24
C GLU A 64 -2.91 8.89 9.21
N SER A 65 -4.06 8.22 9.27
CA SER A 65 -4.41 7.14 8.36
C SER A 65 -4.60 7.62 6.92
N CYS A 66 -5.13 8.82 6.71
CA CYS A 66 -5.19 9.46 5.39
C CYS A 66 -3.80 9.64 4.80
N THR A 67 -2.83 10.17 5.57
CA THR A 67 -1.45 10.35 5.09
C THR A 67 -0.78 9.01 4.76
N ASP A 68 -1.00 7.98 5.58
CA ASP A 68 -0.48 6.63 5.34
C ASP A 68 -0.97 6.04 4.02
N VAL A 69 -2.27 6.16 3.73
CA VAL A 69 -2.87 5.67 2.47
C VAL A 69 -2.26 6.41 1.29
N THR A 70 -2.20 7.75 1.33
CA THR A 70 -1.61 8.54 0.24
C THR A 70 -0.15 8.18 0.01
N MET A 71 0.65 8.03 1.06
CA MET A 71 2.05 7.61 0.95
C MET A 71 2.19 6.24 0.30
N GLN A 72 1.33 5.26 0.62
CA GLN A 72 1.38 3.94 -0.01
C GLN A 72 0.89 3.93 -1.45
N VAL A 73 -0.09 4.77 -1.83
CA VAL A 73 -0.48 4.94 -3.24
C VAL A 73 0.71 5.46 -4.05
N HIS A 74 1.39 6.49 -3.57
CA HIS A 74 2.55 7.05 -4.26
C HIS A 74 3.74 6.09 -4.30
N ALA A 75 4.02 5.36 -3.21
CA ALA A 75 5.08 4.36 -3.20
C ALA A 75 4.79 3.20 -4.17
N LEU A 76 3.52 2.79 -4.27
CA LEU A 76 3.08 1.79 -5.24
C LEU A 76 3.26 2.29 -6.68
N GLU A 77 2.75 3.47 -7.03
CA GLU A 77 2.92 4.07 -8.36
C GLU A 77 4.41 4.27 -8.69
N GLY A 78 5.20 4.80 -7.76
CA GLY A 78 6.64 4.98 -7.91
C GLY A 78 7.41 3.68 -8.13
N SER A 79 6.98 2.57 -7.51
CA SER A 79 7.59 1.24 -7.77
C SER A 79 7.28 0.71 -9.17
N VAL A 80 6.17 1.12 -9.77
CA VAL A 80 5.83 0.81 -11.17
C VAL A 80 6.66 1.68 -12.11
N ASP A 81 6.73 2.98 -11.84
CA ASP A 81 7.52 3.91 -12.65
C ASP A 81 8.99 3.53 -12.62
N ALA A 82 9.49 3.04 -11.48
CA ALA A 82 10.86 2.54 -11.36
C ALA A 82 11.16 1.30 -12.24
N LEU A 83 10.16 0.67 -12.87
CA LEU A 83 10.33 -0.41 -13.85
C LEU A 83 10.46 0.08 -15.30
N GLU A 84 10.46 1.40 -15.54
CA GLU A 84 10.67 1.94 -16.89
C GLU A 84 12.04 1.48 -17.45
N PRO A 85 12.10 0.97 -18.70
CA PRO A 85 13.32 0.43 -19.30
C PRO A 85 14.51 1.39 -19.28
N GLU A 86 14.23 2.68 -19.44
CA GLU A 86 15.20 3.78 -19.49
C GLU A 86 16.12 3.82 -18.25
N PHE A 87 15.64 3.36 -17.09
CA PHE A 87 16.44 3.29 -15.87
C PHE A 87 17.48 2.16 -15.86
N TYR A 88 17.47 1.28 -16.87
CA TYR A 88 18.29 0.08 -16.91
C TYR A 88 19.18 -0.02 -18.15
N GLU A 89 19.03 0.86 -19.15
CA GLU A 89 19.70 0.75 -20.45
C GLU A 89 21.23 0.84 -20.36
N ASP A 90 21.75 1.59 -19.39
CA ASP A 90 23.20 1.77 -19.16
C ASP A 90 23.81 0.79 -18.13
N LEU A 91 23.00 -0.13 -17.61
CA LEU A 91 23.45 -1.10 -16.60
C LEU A 91 23.86 -2.41 -17.25
N ASP A 92 24.87 -3.08 -16.67
CA ASP A 92 25.12 -4.47 -17.01
C ASP A 92 23.91 -5.34 -16.64
N ALA A 93 23.72 -6.43 -17.39
CA ALA A 93 22.57 -7.33 -17.27
C ALA A 93 22.28 -7.80 -15.83
N ASP A 94 23.34 -8.03 -15.04
CA ASP A 94 23.24 -8.52 -13.67
C ASP A 94 22.76 -7.41 -12.70
N ARG A 95 23.24 -6.17 -12.85
CA ARG A 95 22.70 -5.01 -12.11
C ARG A 95 21.27 -4.66 -12.51
N ALA A 96 20.97 -4.66 -13.81
CA ALA A 96 19.63 -4.42 -14.32
C ALA A 96 18.63 -5.44 -13.74
N GLY A 97 18.94 -6.73 -13.83
CA GLY A 97 18.11 -7.81 -13.29
C GLY A 97 17.82 -7.66 -11.80
N ARG A 98 18.82 -7.29 -10.98
CA ARG A 98 18.63 -7.05 -9.54
C ARG A 98 17.68 -5.90 -9.24
N LEU A 99 17.81 -4.78 -9.93
CA LEU A 99 16.97 -3.61 -9.71
C LEU A 99 15.53 -3.87 -10.17
N ILE A 100 15.34 -4.55 -11.30
CA ILE A 100 14.02 -4.98 -11.77
C ILE A 100 13.35 -5.85 -10.71
N TYR A 101 14.07 -6.86 -10.19
CA TYR A 101 13.56 -7.74 -9.13
C TYR A 101 13.21 -6.98 -7.85
N HIS A 102 14.07 -6.06 -7.42
CA HIS A 102 13.82 -5.21 -6.26
C HIS A 102 12.52 -4.41 -6.44
N ASN A 103 12.34 -3.76 -7.59
CA ASN A 103 11.17 -2.93 -7.86
C ASN A 103 9.88 -3.76 -7.95
N ILE A 104 9.94 -4.98 -8.52
CA ILE A 104 8.81 -5.92 -8.50
C ILE A 104 8.43 -6.31 -7.08
N THR A 105 9.42 -6.65 -6.25
CA THR A 105 9.19 -7.06 -4.87
C THR A 105 8.64 -5.90 -4.03
N SER A 106 9.21 -4.70 -4.20
CA SER A 106 8.74 -3.47 -3.58
C SER A 106 7.29 -3.15 -3.96
N TRP A 107 6.91 -3.34 -5.24
CA TRP A 107 5.51 -3.21 -5.67
C TRP A 107 4.57 -4.08 -4.86
N VAL A 108 4.93 -5.37 -4.67
CA VAL A 108 4.07 -6.31 -3.92
C VAL A 108 3.95 -5.86 -2.46
N HIS A 109 5.05 -5.45 -1.83
CA HIS A 109 5.02 -4.93 -0.46
C HIS A 109 4.13 -3.68 -0.33
N HIS A 110 4.24 -2.72 -1.25
CA HIS A 110 3.43 -1.50 -1.25
C HIS A 110 1.95 -1.80 -1.54
N ALA A 111 1.66 -2.79 -2.38
CA ALA A 111 0.30 -3.24 -2.66
C ALA A 111 -0.37 -3.77 -1.37
N TRP A 112 0.27 -4.72 -0.68
CA TRP A 112 -0.22 -5.26 0.59
C TRP A 112 -0.32 -4.20 1.68
N ALA A 113 0.67 -3.31 1.77
CA ALA A 113 0.66 -2.21 2.71
C ALA A 113 -0.54 -1.29 2.44
N LEU A 114 -0.78 -0.89 1.19
CA LEU A 114 -1.91 -0.05 0.81
C LEU A 114 -3.25 -0.67 1.23
N ALA A 115 -3.50 -1.95 0.92
CA ALA A 115 -4.72 -2.63 1.32
C ALA A 115 -4.90 -2.64 2.85
N THR A 116 -3.82 -2.88 3.59
CA THR A 116 -3.81 -2.84 5.06
C THR A 116 -4.06 -1.43 5.61
N LYS A 117 -3.47 -0.40 5.01
CA LYS A 117 -3.69 0.99 5.42
C LYS A 117 -5.12 1.45 5.14
N VAL A 118 -5.72 1.01 4.04
CA VAL A 118 -7.13 1.26 3.74
C VAL A 118 -8.05 0.56 4.74
N ASP A 119 -7.78 -0.70 5.08
CA ASP A 119 -8.51 -1.44 6.12
C ASP A 119 -8.50 -0.69 7.47
N VAL A 120 -7.32 -0.18 7.86
CA VAL A 120 -7.16 0.65 9.07
C VAL A 120 -7.93 1.96 8.95
N LEU A 121 -7.84 2.67 7.82
CA LEU A 121 -8.56 3.93 7.61
C LEU A 121 -10.07 3.75 7.76
N ILE A 122 -10.65 2.70 7.16
CA ILE A 122 -12.07 2.37 7.31
C ILE A 122 -12.43 2.19 8.79
N ALA A 123 -11.64 1.41 9.53
CA ALA A 123 -11.87 1.22 10.98
C ALA A 123 -11.82 2.56 11.74
N LYS A 124 -10.85 3.43 11.44
CA LYS A 124 -10.72 4.74 12.09
C LYS A 124 -11.85 5.70 11.75
N VAL A 125 -12.33 5.69 10.51
CA VAL A 125 -13.50 6.49 10.11
C VAL A 125 -14.77 5.98 10.81
N CYS A 126 -14.91 4.66 10.97
CA CYS A 126 -16.01 4.08 11.75
C CYS A 126 -15.94 4.42 13.25
N ASP A 127 -14.75 4.71 13.81
CA ASP A 127 -14.60 5.17 15.19
C ASP A 127 -15.16 6.57 15.44
N LEU A 128 -15.40 7.35 14.39
CA LEU A 128 -16.02 8.67 14.49
C LEU A 128 -17.50 8.57 14.91
N PRO A 129 -18.06 9.61 15.55
CA PRO A 129 -19.49 9.65 15.85
C PRO A 129 -20.31 9.75 14.55
N LEU A 130 -20.95 8.64 14.15
CA LEU A 130 -21.73 8.53 12.90
C LEU A 130 -23.25 8.71 13.08
N ALA A 131 -23.80 8.46 14.26
CA ALA A 131 -25.25 8.45 14.51
C ALA A 131 -25.59 8.72 16.00
N PRO A 132 -26.86 9.00 16.37
CA PRO A 132 -27.29 9.15 17.76
C PRO A 132 -27.04 7.90 18.62
N GLU A 133 -26.65 8.10 19.90
CA GLU A 133 -26.04 7.10 20.81
C GLU A 133 -26.69 5.71 20.87
N LYS A 134 -28.02 5.59 20.75
CA LYS A 134 -28.72 4.30 20.95
C LYS A 134 -28.59 3.32 19.79
N THR A 135 -28.32 3.80 18.57
CA THR A 135 -28.21 2.97 17.35
C THR A 135 -26.78 2.92 16.79
N ALA A 136 -25.91 3.80 17.29
CA ALA A 136 -24.59 4.05 16.75
C ALA A 136 -23.67 2.82 16.73
N LEU A 137 -23.69 2.00 17.78
CA LEU A 137 -22.72 0.91 17.94
C LEU A 137 -22.96 -0.25 16.96
N ALA A 138 -24.21 -0.69 16.82
CA ALA A 138 -24.56 -1.80 15.93
C ALA A 138 -24.37 -1.42 14.44
N VAL A 139 -24.73 -0.18 14.08
CA VAL A 139 -24.55 0.35 12.74
C VAL A 139 -23.06 0.48 12.41
N LYS A 140 -22.27 1.04 13.32
CA LYS A 140 -20.80 1.12 13.21
C LYS A 140 -20.17 -0.25 12.94
N TYR A 141 -20.44 -1.24 13.79
CA TYR A 141 -19.83 -2.56 13.64
C TYR A 141 -20.25 -3.26 12.35
N LYS A 142 -21.51 -3.08 11.92
CA LYS A 142 -21.99 -3.64 10.65
C LYS A 142 -21.26 -3.00 9.47
N LEU A 143 -21.12 -1.67 9.47
CA LEU A 143 -20.44 -0.93 8.42
C LEU A 143 -18.96 -1.32 8.36
N GLU A 144 -18.25 -1.23 9.48
CA GLU A 144 -16.85 -1.64 9.60
C GLU A 144 -16.65 -3.06 9.08
N ARG A 145 -17.41 -4.03 9.61
CA ARG A 145 -17.26 -5.44 9.22
C ARG A 145 -17.50 -5.66 7.73
N THR A 146 -18.51 -4.99 7.16
CA THR A 146 -18.84 -5.13 5.74
C THR A 146 -17.66 -4.72 4.87
N TYR A 147 -17.13 -3.52 5.09
CA TYR A 147 -16.11 -2.96 4.21
C TYR A 147 -14.72 -3.53 4.45
N ARG A 148 -14.37 -3.85 5.70
CA ARG A 148 -13.12 -4.57 6.00
C ARG A 148 -13.11 -5.98 5.42
N ASN A 149 -14.24 -6.69 5.45
CA ASN A 149 -14.37 -7.99 4.77
C ASN A 149 -14.18 -7.86 3.26
N ARG A 150 -14.72 -6.81 2.62
CA ARG A 150 -14.50 -6.57 1.19
C ARG A 150 -13.03 -6.30 0.87
N ILE A 151 -12.31 -5.55 1.69
CA ILE A 151 -10.86 -5.39 1.53
C ILE A 151 -10.14 -6.74 1.64
N GLU A 152 -10.55 -7.60 2.59
CA GLU A 152 -9.94 -8.92 2.73
C GLU A 152 -10.21 -9.82 1.51
N THR A 153 -11.45 -9.90 1.06
CA THR A 153 -11.87 -10.88 0.03
C THR A 153 -11.70 -10.37 -1.40
N GLU A 154 -11.95 -9.09 -1.67
CA GLU A 154 -11.93 -8.53 -3.03
C GLU A 154 -10.57 -7.92 -3.40
N VAL A 155 -9.73 -7.63 -2.40
CA VAL A 155 -8.41 -7.02 -2.58
C VAL A 155 -7.29 -7.96 -2.14
N LYS A 156 -7.17 -8.26 -0.84
CA LYS A 156 -6.03 -9.05 -0.32
C LYS A 156 -6.02 -10.50 -0.82
N ALA A 157 -7.18 -11.17 -0.85
CA ALA A 157 -7.26 -12.56 -1.31
C ALA A 157 -6.95 -12.74 -2.81
N VAL A 158 -7.08 -11.68 -3.61
CA VAL A 158 -6.76 -11.70 -5.05
C VAL A 158 -5.39 -11.09 -5.35
N MET A 159 -4.69 -10.55 -4.35
CA MET A 159 -3.30 -10.14 -4.51
C MET A 159 -2.44 -11.35 -4.81
N GLU A 160 -1.46 -11.17 -5.69
CA GLU A 160 -0.45 -12.21 -5.92
C GLU A 160 0.17 -12.58 -4.56
N PRO A 161 0.12 -13.85 -4.14
CA PRO A 161 0.80 -14.26 -2.93
C PRO A 161 2.29 -13.97 -3.10
N THR A 162 2.88 -13.25 -2.15
CA THR A 162 4.33 -13.18 -2.02
C THR A 162 4.86 -14.58 -1.77
N ARG A 163 5.47 -15.18 -2.80
CA ARG A 163 6.21 -16.42 -2.64
C ARG A 163 7.61 -16.04 -2.18
N THR A 164 7.82 -16.01 -0.88
CA THR A 164 9.18 -15.93 -0.34
C THR A 164 9.80 -17.31 -0.59
N PRO A 165 10.80 -17.47 -1.47
CA PRO A 165 11.46 -18.76 -1.60
C PRO A 165 12.10 -19.12 -0.26
N LEU A 166 11.57 -20.16 0.39
CA LEU A 166 12.27 -20.81 1.49
C LEU A 166 13.47 -21.54 0.87
N THR A 167 14.66 -20.97 1.02
CA THR A 167 15.89 -21.72 0.76
C THR A 167 16.02 -22.85 1.75
N HIS A 168 15.86 -24.07 1.28
CA HIS A 168 16.33 -25.26 1.96
C HIS A 168 17.45 -25.87 1.14
N GLY A 169 18.68 -25.71 1.63
CA GLY A 169 19.87 -26.30 1.03
C GLY A 169 21.04 -26.23 1.99
N ALA A 170 21.55 -27.39 2.41
CA ALA A 170 22.79 -27.48 3.16
C ALA A 170 23.95 -27.03 2.25
N GLY A 171 24.72 -26.05 2.70
CA GLY A 171 25.80 -25.44 1.92
C GLY A 171 26.86 -26.43 1.47
N GLY A 172 27.18 -26.38 0.18
CA GLY A 172 28.22 -27.18 -0.48
C GLY A 172 28.49 -26.64 -1.88
N VAL A 173 29.77 -26.61 -2.26
CA VAL A 173 30.27 -26.04 -3.51
C VAL A 173 29.64 -26.77 -4.71
N GLY A 174 28.91 -26.04 -5.57
CA GLY A 174 28.30 -26.60 -6.79
C GLY A 174 26.86 -27.13 -6.67
N LEU A 175 26.09 -26.71 -5.67
CA LEU A 175 24.71 -27.18 -5.47
C LEU A 175 23.68 -26.43 -6.32
N MET A 176 22.96 -27.15 -7.19
CA MET A 176 21.64 -26.71 -7.60
C MET A 176 20.66 -26.95 -6.45
N ALA A 177 20.22 -25.90 -5.76
CA ALA A 177 19.09 -26.03 -4.83
C ALA A 177 17.77 -26.12 -5.63
N ARG A 178 16.86 -26.97 -5.18
CA ARG A 178 15.50 -27.02 -5.73
C ARG A 178 14.61 -26.18 -4.83
N GLY A 179 14.07 -25.08 -5.36
CA GLY A 179 12.96 -24.37 -4.72
C GLY A 179 11.71 -25.22 -4.88
N VAL A 180 11.32 -25.94 -3.83
CA VAL A 180 10.03 -26.63 -3.78
C VAL A 180 9.09 -25.72 -3.02
N THR A 181 8.03 -25.27 -3.68
CA THR A 181 6.99 -24.47 -3.02
C THR A 181 6.22 -25.34 -2.01
N GLU A 182 5.63 -24.73 -0.99
CA GLU A 182 4.81 -25.43 0.03
C GLU A 182 3.61 -26.20 -0.56
N ILE A 183 3.22 -25.87 -1.81
CA ILE A 183 2.14 -26.52 -2.57
C ILE A 183 2.64 -27.51 -3.63
N GLY A 184 3.94 -27.82 -3.66
CA GLY A 184 4.53 -28.79 -4.60
C GLY A 184 4.60 -28.33 -6.06
N GLY A 185 4.31 -27.05 -6.34
CA GLY A 185 4.46 -26.44 -7.66
C GLY A 185 5.92 -26.07 -7.98
N TRP A 186 6.32 -26.26 -9.24
CA TRP A 186 7.66 -26.03 -9.77
C TRP A 186 7.77 -24.68 -10.48
N GLU A 187 8.62 -23.76 -10.01
CA GLU A 187 8.95 -22.51 -10.74
C GLU A 187 10.42 -22.07 -10.52
N GLY A 188 11.41 -22.95 -10.67
CA GLY A 188 12.81 -22.49 -10.80
C GLY A 188 13.90 -23.51 -10.47
N THR A 189 15.06 -23.36 -11.13
CA THR A 189 16.32 -24.07 -10.80
C THR A 189 17.31 -23.07 -10.19
N VAL A 190 17.86 -23.36 -9.02
CA VAL A 190 18.95 -22.58 -8.41
C VAL A 190 20.28 -23.12 -8.94
N ALA A 191 21.27 -22.27 -9.18
CA ALA A 191 22.65 -22.70 -9.40
C ALA A 191 23.57 -22.02 -8.39
N ALA A 192 24.21 -22.79 -7.50
CA ALA A 192 25.23 -22.26 -6.61
C ALA A 192 26.59 -22.20 -7.32
N GLY A 193 26.99 -21.00 -7.75
CA GLY A 193 28.37 -20.68 -8.12
C GLY A 193 29.18 -20.19 -6.92
N ILE A 194 30.51 -20.29 -6.98
CA ILE A 194 31.47 -20.03 -5.89
C ILE A 194 31.68 -18.51 -5.62
N LEU A 195 30.63 -17.68 -5.68
CA LEU A 195 30.73 -16.24 -5.46
C LEU A 195 29.68 -15.75 -4.44
N PRO A 196 29.95 -14.67 -3.69
CA PRO A 196 29.15 -14.28 -2.51
C PRO A 196 27.76 -13.70 -2.83
N SER A 197 27.38 -13.64 -4.11
CA SER A 197 26.18 -12.97 -4.59
C SER A 197 25.18 -14.02 -5.11
N PHE A 198 24.34 -14.52 -4.21
CA PHE A 198 23.24 -15.42 -4.55
C PHE A 198 21.93 -14.65 -4.63
N PHE A 199 21.16 -14.86 -5.72
CA PHE A 199 19.75 -14.47 -5.84
C PHE A 199 18.90 -15.72 -6.00
N LEU A 200 17.76 -15.73 -5.31
CA LEU A 200 16.80 -16.81 -5.30
C LEU A 200 15.64 -16.51 -6.23
N ASP A 201 15.29 -17.55 -6.99
CA ASP A 201 14.14 -17.75 -7.86
C ASP A 201 14.09 -17.07 -9.24
N GLY A 202 13.97 -17.95 -10.25
CA GLY A 202 12.94 -17.79 -11.26
C GLY A 202 13.34 -17.22 -12.61
N GLY A 203 14.36 -17.79 -13.25
CA GLY A 203 14.77 -17.41 -14.60
C GLY A 203 15.69 -16.20 -14.59
N TYR A 204 16.78 -16.27 -15.35
CA TYR A 204 17.62 -15.11 -15.56
C TYR A 204 16.76 -13.97 -16.13
N ILE A 205 16.39 -12.99 -15.31
CA ILE A 205 16.02 -11.65 -15.79
C ILE A 205 17.33 -11.02 -16.28
N GLN A 206 17.84 -11.51 -17.40
CA GLN A 206 19.14 -11.14 -17.96
C GLN A 206 19.06 -9.92 -18.88
N ASP A 207 17.86 -9.35 -19.05
CA ASP A 207 17.61 -8.43 -20.13
C ASP A 207 16.48 -7.45 -19.78
N VAL A 208 16.69 -6.21 -20.21
CA VAL A 208 15.75 -5.07 -20.22
C VAL A 208 14.43 -5.44 -20.89
N SER A 209 14.42 -6.43 -21.80
CA SER A 209 13.19 -6.99 -22.37
C SER A 209 12.19 -7.49 -21.32
N ASN A 210 12.67 -8.03 -20.19
CA ASN A 210 11.83 -8.42 -19.07
C ASN A 210 11.29 -7.22 -18.29
N ALA A 211 12.02 -6.10 -18.22
CA ALA A 211 11.54 -4.87 -17.58
C ALA A 211 10.26 -4.38 -18.26
N ARG A 212 10.20 -4.39 -19.61
CA ARG A 212 9.00 -4.01 -20.38
C ARG A 212 7.81 -4.91 -20.06
N HIS A 213 8.02 -6.23 -20.00
CA HIS A 213 6.96 -7.18 -19.63
C HIS A 213 6.44 -6.93 -18.22
N TRP A 214 7.34 -6.78 -17.24
CA TRP A 214 7.00 -6.55 -15.85
C TRP A 214 6.34 -5.20 -15.63
N LEU A 215 6.81 -4.14 -16.29
CA LEU A 215 6.19 -2.83 -16.29
C LEU A 215 4.74 -2.92 -16.77
N ALA A 216 4.49 -3.53 -17.94
CA ALA A 216 3.14 -3.67 -18.49
C ALA A 216 2.22 -4.44 -17.53
N ARG A 217 2.70 -5.56 -16.98
CA ARG A 217 1.96 -6.35 -15.99
C ARG A 217 1.66 -5.57 -14.71
N ARG A 218 2.66 -4.90 -14.14
CA ARG A 218 2.53 -4.13 -12.89
C ARG A 218 1.67 -2.89 -13.07
N LYS A 219 1.74 -2.19 -14.22
CA LYS A 219 0.79 -1.12 -14.57
C LYS A 219 -0.65 -1.62 -14.58
N SER A 220 -0.91 -2.75 -15.25
CA SER A 220 -2.25 -3.37 -15.30
C SER A 220 -2.75 -3.77 -13.90
N HIS A 221 -1.92 -4.45 -13.10
CA HIS A 221 -2.27 -4.88 -11.76
C HIS A 221 -2.50 -3.70 -10.81
N THR A 222 -1.69 -2.65 -10.91
CA THR A 222 -1.86 -1.41 -10.14
C THR A 222 -3.20 -0.76 -10.46
N LYS A 223 -3.52 -0.60 -11.75
CA LYS A 223 -4.81 -0.03 -12.17
C LYS A 223 -5.98 -0.85 -11.62
N GLY A 224 -5.92 -2.17 -11.72
CA GLY A 224 -6.96 -3.06 -11.19
C GLY A 224 -7.12 -2.99 -9.67
N LEU A 225 -5.99 -2.98 -8.95
CA LEU A 225 -5.96 -2.86 -7.49
C LEU A 225 -6.58 -1.54 -7.02
N LEU A 226 -6.10 -0.42 -7.57
CA LEU A 226 -6.58 0.89 -7.16
C LEU A 226 -8.05 1.12 -7.54
N ALA A 227 -8.51 0.57 -8.67
CA ALA A 227 -9.92 0.63 -9.05
C ALA A 227 -10.81 -0.10 -8.03
N ARG A 228 -10.42 -1.33 -7.62
CA ARG A 228 -11.17 -2.11 -6.62
C ARG A 228 -11.24 -1.39 -5.27
N ILE A 229 -10.09 -0.91 -4.78
CA ILE A 229 -10.04 -0.13 -3.54
C ILE A 229 -10.91 1.12 -3.67
N GLY A 230 -10.83 1.83 -4.79
CA GLY A 230 -11.62 3.02 -5.08
C GLY A 230 -13.13 2.74 -5.03
N THR A 231 -13.60 1.65 -5.61
CA THR A 231 -15.01 1.22 -5.54
C THR A 231 -15.44 0.94 -4.10
N ILE A 232 -14.64 0.19 -3.34
CA ILE A 232 -14.96 -0.14 -1.94
C ILE A 232 -15.06 1.14 -1.09
N LEU A 233 -14.14 2.09 -1.28
CA LEU A 233 -14.17 3.38 -0.57
C LEU A 233 -15.34 4.27 -0.99
N GLY A 234 -15.69 4.30 -2.28
CA GLY A 234 -16.86 5.04 -2.77
C GLY A 234 -18.18 4.52 -2.19
N ASP A 235 -18.36 3.20 -2.21
CA ASP A 235 -19.52 2.54 -1.59
C ASP A 235 -19.57 2.83 -0.07
N PHE A 236 -18.41 2.76 0.61
CA PHE A 236 -18.30 3.07 2.04
C PHE A 236 -18.69 4.51 2.37
N GLU A 237 -18.22 5.49 1.59
CA GLU A 237 -18.58 6.89 1.76
C GLU A 237 -20.08 7.10 1.57
N GLN A 238 -20.67 6.49 0.55
CA GLN A 238 -22.11 6.58 0.29
C GLN A 238 -22.94 6.02 1.46
N ASP A 239 -22.60 4.84 1.96
CA ASP A 239 -23.31 4.23 3.09
C ASP A 239 -23.14 5.05 4.38
N ARG A 240 -21.93 5.60 4.59
CA ARG A 240 -21.64 6.48 5.73
C ARG A 240 -22.49 7.74 5.71
N GLU A 241 -22.57 8.42 4.57
CA GLU A 241 -23.39 9.64 4.44
C GLU A 241 -24.88 9.34 4.59
N ALA A 242 -25.35 8.17 4.13
CA ALA A 242 -26.73 7.73 4.35
C ALA A 242 -27.06 7.47 5.83
N ILE A 243 -26.06 7.13 6.66
CA ILE A 243 -26.23 6.96 8.12
C ILE A 243 -26.28 8.31 8.85
N LYS A 244 -25.58 9.33 8.32
CA LYS A 244 -25.52 10.68 8.90
C LYS A 244 -26.78 11.50 8.61
N ALA A 245 -27.43 11.28 7.46
CA ALA A 245 -28.63 11.98 7.00
C ALA A 245 -29.89 11.58 7.79
#